data_AF-A0AA36UK75-F1
#
_entry.id   AF-A0AA36UK75-F1
#
_cell.length_a   1.000
_cell.length_b   1.000
_cell.length_c   1.000
_cell.angle_alpha   90.00
_cell.angle_beta   90.00
_cell.angle_gamma   90.00
#
_symmetry.space_group_name_H-M   'P 1'
#
loop_
_entity.id
_entity.type
_entity.pdbx_description
1 polymer ?
#
loop_
_entity_poly.entity_id
_entity_poly.type
_entity_poly.pdbx_seq_one_letter_code
_entity_poly.pdbx_strand_id
1 'polypeptide(L)'
;MITPQQAIERLISNNELFYDEMTDLMRQIMSGQVPPEQIAAILTGLRIKVETVSEITAAAAVMREFAAKVPLENSDDLVDIVGTGGDGAKTFNISTTSMFVAAAAGAKVAKHGGRSVSSSSGAADVMEQMGAVLNITPEQVAESIRQTGLGFMFAQNHHSAMRHVAPVRRSLGFRSIFNILGPLTNPAGAPNQLLGVFHIDLCGILSRVLKQLGSKHVLVVCGEGGLDEITLTGKTRVAELKDGEIREYDISPADFGIEIRRDLDEIKVVNAQESLEKMDEVLSGKHGAARDIVLLNAAAALYAGNVVPSLSDGVKAAEAAIDSGKAKAKKEEFVRFTQQFAKE
;
A
#
# COMPACT_ATOMS: atom_id res chain seq x y z
N MET A 1 15.62 4.78 -27.64
CA MET A 1 16.38 4.69 -26.37
C MET A 1 16.99 6.03 -26.05
N ILE A 2 16.38 6.73 -25.09
CA ILE A 2 16.94 7.93 -24.47
C ILE A 2 18.13 7.54 -23.59
N THR A 3 19.20 8.34 -23.62
CA THR A 3 20.32 8.16 -22.67
C THR A 3 20.01 8.86 -21.35
N PRO A 4 20.61 8.44 -20.22
CA PRO A 4 20.42 9.13 -18.94
C PRO A 4 20.79 10.62 -18.99
N GLN A 5 21.83 10.98 -19.77
CA GLN A 5 22.24 12.36 -19.97
C GLN A 5 21.16 13.18 -20.70
N GLN A 6 20.57 12.64 -21.77
CA GLN A 6 19.45 13.29 -22.48
C GLN A 6 18.21 13.45 -21.59
N ALA A 7 17.94 12.46 -20.72
CA ALA A 7 16.86 12.57 -19.75
C ALA A 7 17.11 13.70 -18.73
N ILE A 8 18.34 13.83 -18.23
CA ILE A 8 18.72 14.93 -17.34
C ILE A 8 18.54 16.30 -18.04
N GLU A 9 18.99 16.44 -19.29
CA GLU A 9 18.84 17.68 -20.06
C GLU A 9 17.37 18.09 -20.26
N ARG A 10 16.49 17.11 -20.52
CA ARG A 10 15.05 17.35 -20.58
C ARG A 10 14.49 17.84 -19.25
N LEU A 11 14.81 17.16 -18.16
CA LEU A 11 14.31 17.51 -16.83
C LEU A 11 14.79 18.89 -16.37
N ILE A 12 16.06 19.25 -16.65
CA ILE A 12 16.60 20.59 -16.39
C ILE A 12 15.85 21.66 -17.19
N SER A 13 15.42 21.31 -18.41
CA SER A 13 14.62 22.19 -19.27
C SER A 13 13.12 22.21 -18.89
N ASN A 14 12.74 21.60 -17.77
CA ASN A 14 11.37 21.44 -17.28
C ASN A 14 10.44 20.73 -18.30
N ASN A 15 11.01 19.87 -19.14
CA ASN A 15 10.26 19.06 -20.10
C ASN A 15 9.90 17.69 -19.50
N GLU A 16 8.74 17.17 -19.87
CA GLU A 16 8.31 15.81 -19.53
C GLU A 16 9.14 14.78 -20.30
N LEU A 17 9.35 13.62 -19.67
CA LEU A 17 9.79 12.42 -20.37
C LEU A 17 8.56 11.72 -20.94
N PHE A 18 8.59 11.39 -22.24
CA PHE A 18 7.52 10.60 -22.84
C PHE A 18 7.46 9.19 -22.24
N TYR A 19 6.33 8.51 -22.40
CA TYR A 19 6.11 7.19 -21.80
C TYR A 19 7.19 6.16 -22.15
N ASP A 20 7.56 6.09 -23.43
CA ASP A 20 8.61 5.21 -23.95
C ASP A 20 10.00 5.61 -23.44
N GLU A 21 10.28 6.91 -23.38
CA GLU A 21 11.53 7.45 -22.83
C GLU A 21 11.70 7.11 -21.35
N MET A 22 10.65 7.32 -20.55
CA MET A 22 10.65 6.95 -19.13
C MET A 22 10.75 5.43 -18.95
N THR A 23 10.09 4.64 -19.80
CA THR A 23 10.20 3.18 -19.79
C THR A 23 11.64 2.73 -20.03
N ASP A 24 12.28 3.24 -21.09
CA ASP A 24 13.67 2.92 -21.43
C ASP A 24 14.63 3.36 -20.31
N LEU A 25 14.43 4.55 -19.74
CA LEU A 25 15.25 5.06 -18.65
C LEU A 25 15.13 4.20 -17.40
N MET A 26 13.90 3.86 -17.00
CA MET A 26 13.65 3.05 -15.81
C MET A 26 14.20 1.63 -15.95
N ARG A 27 14.19 1.03 -17.16
CA ARG A 27 14.84 -0.28 -17.40
C ARG A 27 16.35 -0.21 -17.22
N GLN A 28 16.99 0.87 -17.67
CA GLN A 28 18.42 1.10 -17.45
C GLN A 28 18.73 1.24 -15.96
N ILE A 29 17.92 2.01 -15.22
CA ILE A 29 18.06 2.20 -13.77
C ILE A 29 17.90 0.85 -13.03
N MET A 30 16.83 0.09 -13.33
CA MET A 30 16.55 -1.19 -12.68
C MET A 30 17.54 -2.30 -13.04
N SER A 31 18.19 -2.19 -14.21
CA SER A 31 19.29 -3.09 -14.63
C SER A 31 20.65 -2.69 -14.05
N GLY A 32 20.76 -1.60 -13.28
CA GLY A 32 22.02 -1.13 -12.72
C GLY A 32 22.99 -0.53 -13.76
N GLN A 33 22.48 -0.03 -14.88
CA GLN A 33 23.28 0.54 -15.98
C GLN A 33 23.52 2.05 -15.81
N VAL A 34 22.80 2.71 -14.90
CA VAL A 34 22.89 4.16 -14.68
C VAL A 34 23.74 4.45 -13.43
N PRO A 35 24.79 5.28 -13.53
CA PRO A 35 25.60 5.68 -12.39
C PRO A 35 24.80 6.38 -11.28
N PRO A 36 25.19 6.22 -10.00
CA PRO A 36 24.49 6.82 -8.86
C PRO A 36 24.26 8.34 -8.98
N GLU A 37 25.23 9.07 -9.52
CA GLU A 37 25.20 10.52 -9.69
C GLU A 37 24.10 10.94 -10.69
N GLN A 38 23.93 10.16 -11.76
CA GLN A 38 22.89 10.40 -12.76
C GLN A 38 21.52 10.03 -12.22
N ILE A 39 21.40 8.92 -11.47
CA ILE A 39 20.15 8.58 -10.77
C ILE A 39 19.76 9.74 -9.83
N ALA A 40 20.71 10.28 -9.08
CA ALA A 40 20.46 11.41 -8.18
C ALA A 40 19.95 12.66 -8.93
N ALA A 41 20.60 12.99 -10.06
CA ALA A 41 20.18 14.12 -10.90
C ALA A 41 18.77 13.92 -11.49
N ILE A 42 18.47 12.71 -11.99
CA ILE A 42 17.16 12.36 -12.56
C ILE A 42 16.06 12.47 -11.50
N LEU A 43 16.27 11.87 -10.31
CA LEU A 43 15.28 11.90 -9.22
C LEU A 43 15.04 13.33 -8.71
N THR A 44 16.09 14.15 -8.68
CA THR A 44 15.97 15.57 -8.30
C THR A 44 15.21 16.35 -9.37
N GLY A 45 15.54 16.15 -10.64
CA GLY A 45 14.86 16.80 -11.77
C GLY A 45 13.37 16.46 -11.84
N LEU A 46 13.02 15.18 -11.72
CA LEU A 46 11.64 14.71 -11.64
C LEU A 46 10.88 15.38 -10.50
N ARG A 47 11.49 15.45 -9.31
CA ARG A 47 10.85 16.02 -8.13
C ARG A 47 10.62 17.52 -8.25
N ILE A 48 11.57 18.27 -8.84
CA ILE A 48 11.43 19.71 -9.07
C ILE A 48 10.36 20.00 -10.13
N LYS A 49 10.37 19.25 -11.23
CA LYS A 49 9.39 19.36 -12.33
C LYS A 49 7.98 18.98 -11.89
N VAL A 50 7.87 18.09 -10.91
CA VAL A 50 6.66 17.31 -10.56
C VAL A 50 6.38 16.24 -11.60
N GLU A 51 6.27 15.00 -11.14
CA GLU A 51 6.08 13.83 -11.99
C GLU A 51 4.66 13.78 -12.58
N THR A 52 4.56 13.44 -13.87
CA THR A 52 3.29 13.34 -14.58
C THR A 52 2.67 11.94 -14.43
N VAL A 53 1.38 11.81 -14.72
CA VAL A 53 0.71 10.49 -14.76
C VAL A 53 1.42 9.53 -15.72
N SER A 54 1.88 10.01 -16.88
CA SER A 54 2.59 9.18 -17.87
C SER A 54 3.93 8.67 -17.33
N GLU A 55 4.72 9.54 -16.70
CA GLU A 55 6.02 9.19 -16.12
C GLU A 55 5.88 8.18 -14.97
N ILE A 56 4.91 8.39 -14.07
CA ILE A 56 4.62 7.48 -12.95
C ILE A 56 4.13 6.12 -13.48
N THR A 57 3.24 6.12 -14.47
CA THR A 57 2.72 4.89 -15.08
C THR A 57 3.84 4.07 -15.72
N ALA A 58 4.69 4.71 -16.54
CA ALA A 58 5.84 4.04 -17.17
C ALA A 58 6.80 3.46 -16.12
N ALA A 59 7.14 4.25 -15.10
CA ALA A 59 8.04 3.80 -14.04
C ALA A 59 7.47 2.63 -13.22
N ALA A 60 6.17 2.68 -12.88
CA ALA A 60 5.49 1.59 -12.19
C ALA A 60 5.41 0.33 -13.05
N ALA A 61 5.12 0.46 -14.34
CA ALA A 61 5.08 -0.67 -15.28
C ALA A 61 6.43 -1.39 -15.36
N VAL A 62 7.54 -0.65 -15.43
CA VAL A 62 8.89 -1.25 -15.40
C VAL A 62 9.18 -1.91 -14.04
N MET A 63 8.77 -1.30 -12.92
CA MET A 63 8.94 -1.96 -11.62
C MET A 63 8.14 -3.27 -11.50
N ARG A 64 6.96 -3.37 -12.14
CA ARG A 64 6.20 -4.63 -12.24
C ARG A 64 6.88 -5.66 -13.15
N GLU A 65 7.58 -5.23 -14.20
CA GLU A 65 8.37 -6.08 -15.09
C GLU A 65 9.52 -6.77 -14.34
N PHE A 66 10.22 -6.02 -13.47
CA PHE A 66 11.37 -6.50 -12.69
C PHE A 66 10.98 -7.21 -11.37
N ALA A 67 9.69 -7.25 -11.02
CA ALA A 67 9.23 -7.87 -9.79
C ALA A 67 9.21 -9.41 -9.89
N ALA A 68 9.61 -10.09 -8.82
CA ALA A 68 9.34 -11.52 -8.67
C ALA A 68 7.84 -11.71 -8.42
N LYS A 69 7.10 -12.17 -9.43
CA LYS A 69 5.64 -12.26 -9.38
C LYS A 69 5.16 -13.42 -8.51
N VAL A 70 4.01 -13.24 -7.87
CA VAL A 70 3.30 -14.33 -7.17
C VAL A 70 2.49 -15.12 -8.21
N PRO A 71 2.76 -16.42 -8.41
CA PRO A 71 2.10 -17.20 -9.46
C PRO A 71 0.69 -17.62 -9.02
N LEU A 72 -0.31 -16.82 -9.42
CA LEU A 72 -1.73 -17.10 -9.22
C LEU A 72 -2.40 -17.32 -10.58
N GLU A 73 -3.28 -18.33 -10.65
CA GLU A 73 -4.06 -18.62 -11.87
C GLU A 73 -5.11 -17.54 -12.14
N ASN A 74 -5.68 -16.98 -11.08
CA ASN A 74 -6.67 -15.92 -11.13
C ASN A 74 -6.42 -14.92 -9.99
N SER A 75 -6.31 -13.63 -10.33
CA SER A 75 -6.14 -12.54 -9.38
C SER A 75 -7.35 -11.58 -9.32
N ASP A 76 -8.44 -11.85 -10.04
CA ASP A 76 -9.55 -10.91 -10.24
C ASP A 76 -10.24 -10.45 -8.95
N ASP A 77 -10.28 -11.33 -7.95
CA ASP A 77 -10.91 -11.06 -6.65
C ASP A 77 -9.92 -10.52 -5.60
N LEU A 78 -8.64 -10.35 -5.95
CA LEU A 78 -7.65 -9.89 -4.98
C LEU A 78 -7.83 -8.40 -4.69
N VAL A 79 -7.65 -8.05 -3.42
CA VAL A 79 -7.50 -6.66 -2.98
C VAL A 79 -6.15 -6.45 -2.32
N ASP A 80 -5.47 -5.36 -2.67
CA ASP A 80 -4.31 -4.87 -1.92
C ASP A 80 -4.74 -3.77 -0.93
N ILE A 81 -4.12 -3.73 0.24
CA ILE A 81 -4.35 -2.70 1.26
C ILE A 81 -2.99 -2.10 1.59
N VAL A 82 -2.70 -0.94 1.05
CA VAL A 82 -1.34 -0.38 1.05
C VAL A 82 -1.39 1.14 1.13
N GLY A 83 -0.40 1.73 1.79
CA GLY A 83 -0.21 3.18 1.84
C GLY A 83 1.12 3.57 1.21
N THR A 84 1.23 4.82 0.77
CA THR A 84 2.52 5.40 0.37
C THR A 84 3.49 5.54 1.54
N GLY A 85 2.97 5.55 2.78
CA GLY A 85 3.69 5.96 3.98
C GLY A 85 4.08 7.43 3.96
N GLY A 86 4.80 7.86 5.00
CA GLY A 86 5.35 9.22 5.07
C GLY A 86 4.34 10.29 5.47
N ASP A 87 3.20 9.93 6.02
CA ASP A 87 2.27 10.84 6.68
C ASP A 87 2.85 11.49 7.96
N GLY A 88 3.82 10.83 8.61
CA GLY A 88 4.43 11.26 9.86
C GLY A 88 3.52 11.11 11.09
N ALA A 89 2.36 10.45 10.96
CA ALA A 89 1.36 10.37 12.03
C ALA A 89 1.76 9.42 13.16
N LYS A 90 2.64 8.45 12.87
CA LYS A 90 3.15 7.44 13.83
C LYS A 90 2.02 6.64 14.50
N THR A 91 0.94 6.38 13.78
CA THR A 91 -0.13 5.49 14.24
C THR A 91 0.35 4.04 14.23
N PHE A 92 -0.36 3.16 14.94
CA PHE A 92 -0.19 1.72 14.73
C PHE A 92 -0.51 1.31 13.29
N ASN A 93 -0.15 0.08 12.91
CA ASN A 93 -0.29 -0.44 11.56
C ASN A 93 -1.75 -0.75 11.17
N ILE A 94 -2.55 0.30 10.94
CA ILE A 94 -3.98 0.26 10.59
C ILE A 94 -4.24 -0.62 9.36
N SER A 95 -3.55 -0.38 8.24
CA SER A 95 -3.71 -1.20 7.03
C SER A 95 -3.32 -2.67 7.21
N THR A 96 -2.43 -3.00 8.16
CA THR A 96 -2.08 -4.40 8.48
C THR A 96 -3.15 -5.04 9.34
N THR A 97 -3.70 -4.32 10.34
CA THR A 97 -4.84 -4.82 11.12
C THR A 97 -6.08 -5.00 10.23
N SER A 98 -6.34 -4.05 9.34
CA SER A 98 -7.46 -4.07 8.39
C SER A 98 -7.40 -5.25 7.42
N MET A 99 -6.20 -5.71 7.06
CA MET A 99 -6.00 -6.92 6.24
C MET A 99 -6.63 -8.16 6.89
N PHE A 100 -6.39 -8.39 8.19
CA PHE A 100 -6.95 -9.55 8.88
C PHE A 100 -8.46 -9.46 9.03
N VAL A 101 -8.99 -8.27 9.28
CA VAL A 101 -10.44 -8.03 9.38
C VAL A 101 -11.11 -8.25 8.03
N ALA A 102 -10.58 -7.67 6.95
CA ALA A 102 -11.12 -7.83 5.60
C ALA A 102 -11.08 -9.30 5.15
N ALA A 103 -9.99 -10.03 5.40
CA ALA A 103 -9.93 -11.45 5.05
C ALA A 103 -10.87 -12.33 5.88
N ALA A 104 -11.04 -12.03 7.17
CA ALA A 104 -12.02 -12.71 8.00
C ALA A 104 -13.47 -12.44 7.57
N ALA A 105 -13.72 -11.28 6.94
CA ALA A 105 -15.00 -10.91 6.35
C ALA A 105 -15.17 -11.38 4.89
N GLY A 106 -14.18 -12.06 4.30
CA GLY A 106 -14.30 -12.75 3.01
C GLY A 106 -13.46 -12.20 1.86
N ALA A 107 -12.66 -11.14 2.06
CA ALA A 107 -11.75 -10.65 1.04
C ALA A 107 -10.56 -11.61 0.83
N LYS A 108 -10.06 -11.73 -0.40
CA LYS A 108 -8.75 -12.32 -0.68
C LYS A 108 -7.72 -11.20 -0.71
N VAL A 109 -6.90 -11.07 0.33
CA VAL A 109 -5.98 -9.93 0.46
C VAL A 109 -4.57 -10.32 0.04
N ALA A 110 -4.02 -9.57 -0.91
CA ALA A 110 -2.64 -9.66 -1.33
C ALA A 110 -1.93 -8.36 -0.95
N LYS A 111 -1.43 -8.28 0.29
CA LYS A 111 -0.84 -7.07 0.86
C LYS A 111 0.62 -6.93 0.47
N HIS A 112 0.96 -5.86 -0.25
CA HIS A 112 2.36 -5.48 -0.46
C HIS A 112 2.85 -4.62 0.71
N GLY A 113 4.03 -4.93 1.27
CA GLY A 113 4.52 -4.22 2.44
C GLY A 113 6.04 -4.25 2.61
N GLY A 114 6.58 -3.22 3.26
CA GLY A 114 8.00 -3.08 3.55
C GLY A 114 8.27 -2.76 5.02
N ARG A 115 9.57 -2.64 5.35
CA ARG A 115 10.02 -2.09 6.63
C ARG A 115 9.84 -0.58 6.66
N SER A 116 9.74 -0.02 7.86
CA SER A 116 9.66 1.44 8.01
C SER A 116 10.88 2.15 7.44
N VAL A 117 10.63 3.31 6.82
CA VAL A 117 11.67 4.30 6.48
C VAL A 117 11.52 5.57 7.34
N SER A 118 10.31 5.88 7.83
CA SER A 118 9.99 7.12 8.55
C SER A 118 8.94 6.99 9.67
N SER A 119 8.21 5.87 9.76
CA SER A 119 7.24 5.58 10.83
C SER A 119 7.92 4.88 12.02
N SER A 120 7.22 4.78 13.15
CA SER A 120 7.66 4.02 14.32
C SER A 120 7.75 2.50 14.07
N SER A 121 6.98 1.98 13.11
CA SER A 121 7.06 0.60 12.63
C SER A 121 6.42 0.46 11.24
N GLY A 122 7.01 -0.37 10.37
CA GLY A 122 6.43 -0.71 9.07
C GLY A 122 5.63 -2.01 9.16
N ALA A 123 4.87 -2.31 8.10
CA ALA A 123 4.06 -3.52 8.04
C ALA A 123 4.91 -4.78 8.26
N ALA A 124 6.10 -4.85 7.65
CA ALA A 124 7.02 -5.97 7.83
C ALA A 124 7.51 -6.11 9.29
N ASP A 125 7.76 -5.00 9.98
CA ASP A 125 8.28 -5.02 11.35
C ASP A 125 7.22 -5.58 12.32
N VAL A 126 5.94 -5.25 12.13
CA VAL A 126 4.84 -5.81 12.92
C VAL A 126 4.56 -7.28 12.56
N MET A 127 4.69 -7.64 11.28
CA MET A 127 4.54 -9.03 10.83
C MET A 127 5.58 -9.96 11.49
N GLU A 128 6.84 -9.51 11.59
CA GLU A 128 7.87 -10.27 12.33
C GLU A 128 7.58 -10.30 13.83
N GLN A 129 7.16 -9.17 14.41
CA GLN A 129 6.86 -9.08 15.84
C GLN A 129 5.73 -10.04 16.25
N MET A 130 4.74 -10.29 15.39
CA MET A 130 3.67 -11.26 15.64
C MET A 130 4.09 -12.72 15.38
N GLY A 131 5.33 -12.97 14.96
CA GLY A 131 5.89 -14.29 14.72
C GLY A 131 5.66 -14.86 13.32
N ALA A 132 5.30 -14.05 12.33
CA ALA A 132 5.21 -14.51 10.94
C ALA A 132 6.58 -14.59 10.27
N VAL A 133 6.76 -15.58 9.41
CA VAL A 133 7.98 -15.75 8.60
C VAL A 133 7.84 -14.92 7.33
N LEU A 134 8.60 -13.83 7.23
CA LEU A 134 8.56 -12.94 6.05
C LEU A 134 9.27 -13.49 4.82
N ASN A 135 10.34 -14.27 5.03
CA ASN A 135 11.21 -14.72 3.96
C ASN A 135 10.69 -15.99 3.28
N ILE A 136 9.43 -15.94 2.84
CA ILE A 136 8.78 -16.98 2.05
C ILE A 136 8.89 -16.67 0.55
N THR A 137 8.88 -17.69 -0.30
CA THR A 137 9.00 -17.55 -1.76
C THR A 137 7.67 -17.07 -2.38
N PRO A 138 7.68 -16.51 -3.61
CA PRO A 138 6.45 -16.15 -4.29
C PRO A 138 5.44 -17.31 -4.42
N GLU A 139 5.91 -18.54 -4.60
CA GLU A 139 5.06 -19.74 -4.66
C GLU A 139 4.38 -20.01 -3.31
N GLN A 140 5.10 -19.81 -2.20
CA GLN A 140 4.56 -19.95 -0.84
C GLN A 140 3.57 -18.83 -0.52
N VAL A 141 3.79 -17.61 -1.01
CA VAL A 141 2.79 -16.52 -0.92
C VAL A 141 1.52 -16.91 -1.68
N ALA A 142 1.65 -17.48 -2.88
CA ALA A 142 0.50 -17.94 -3.66
C ALA A 142 -0.29 -19.03 -2.90
N GLU A 143 0.40 -19.95 -2.24
CA GLU A 143 -0.22 -20.97 -1.40
C GLU A 143 -0.91 -20.38 -0.17
N SER A 144 -0.29 -19.36 0.46
CA SER A 144 -0.90 -18.64 1.58
C SER A 144 -2.24 -18.01 1.19
N ILE A 145 -2.29 -17.38 0.02
CA ILE A 145 -3.52 -16.77 -0.51
C ILE A 145 -4.58 -17.84 -0.78
N ARG A 146 -4.20 -18.99 -1.35
CA ARG A 146 -5.14 -20.10 -1.62
C ARG A 146 -5.72 -20.71 -0.36
N GLN A 147 -4.89 -20.95 0.65
CA GLN A 147 -5.33 -21.64 1.87
C GLN A 147 -6.02 -20.71 2.86
N THR A 148 -5.48 -19.51 3.05
CA THR A 148 -5.88 -18.62 4.15
C THR A 148 -6.67 -17.40 3.67
N GLY A 149 -6.69 -17.13 2.36
CA GLY A 149 -7.22 -15.89 1.80
C GLY A 149 -6.29 -14.68 2.00
N LEU A 150 -5.07 -14.88 2.51
CA LEU A 150 -4.10 -13.84 2.82
C LEU A 150 -2.73 -14.14 2.23
N GLY A 151 -2.07 -13.12 1.69
CA GLY A 151 -0.66 -13.18 1.32
C GLY A 151 0.01 -11.85 1.64
N PHE A 152 1.14 -11.93 2.34
CA PHE A 152 2.01 -10.77 2.56
C PHE A 152 3.23 -10.86 1.65
N MET A 153 3.38 -9.87 0.77
CA MET A 153 4.49 -9.77 -0.15
C MET A 153 5.51 -8.79 0.41
N PHE A 154 6.61 -9.32 0.97
CA PHE A 154 7.66 -8.48 1.51
C PHE A 154 8.46 -7.81 0.39
N ALA A 155 8.41 -6.48 0.31
CA ALA A 155 8.92 -5.70 -0.81
C ALA A 155 10.38 -6.00 -1.18
N GLN A 156 11.24 -6.28 -0.18
CA GLN A 156 12.65 -6.62 -0.42
C GLN A 156 12.84 -7.94 -1.16
N ASN A 157 11.92 -8.90 -0.99
CA ASN A 157 11.96 -10.20 -1.66
C ASN A 157 11.45 -10.10 -3.10
N HIS A 158 10.46 -9.23 -3.34
CA HIS A 158 9.82 -9.11 -4.64
C HIS A 158 10.48 -8.09 -5.57
N HIS A 159 11.15 -7.06 -5.04
CA HIS A 159 11.72 -5.97 -5.83
C HIS A 159 13.25 -5.88 -5.68
N SER A 160 13.97 -6.97 -5.98
CA SER A 160 15.43 -7.03 -5.82
C SER A 160 16.20 -5.96 -6.61
N ALA A 161 15.67 -5.52 -7.76
CA ALA A 161 16.23 -4.43 -8.57
C ALA A 161 16.32 -3.09 -7.81
N MET A 162 15.53 -2.89 -6.75
CA MET A 162 15.58 -1.69 -5.92
C MET A 162 16.93 -1.48 -5.23
N ARG A 163 17.79 -2.52 -5.15
CA ARG A 163 19.17 -2.39 -4.65
C ARG A 163 20.00 -1.35 -5.42
N HIS A 164 19.70 -1.12 -6.70
CA HIS A 164 20.41 -0.17 -7.55
C HIS A 164 20.09 1.30 -7.20
N VAL A 165 18.88 1.56 -6.69
CA VAL A 165 18.43 2.92 -6.33
C VAL A 165 18.44 3.19 -4.82
N ALA A 166 18.42 2.14 -3.99
CA ALA A 166 18.30 2.28 -2.54
C ALA A 166 19.42 3.13 -1.89
N PRO A 167 20.72 2.98 -2.25
CA PRO A 167 21.79 3.82 -1.69
C PRO A 167 21.61 5.31 -2.06
N VAL A 168 21.23 5.60 -3.31
CA VAL A 168 21.00 6.97 -3.79
C VAL A 168 19.82 7.59 -3.04
N ARG A 169 18.69 6.88 -2.94
CA ARG A 169 17.51 7.34 -2.20
C ARG A 169 17.84 7.67 -0.74
N ARG A 170 18.63 6.82 -0.08
CA ARG A 170 19.09 7.05 1.30
C ARG A 170 19.96 8.30 1.40
N SER A 171 20.86 8.52 0.44
CA SER A 171 21.74 9.69 0.40
C SER A 171 20.98 11.00 0.13
N LEU A 172 19.97 10.97 -0.74
CA LEU A 172 19.17 12.16 -1.08
C LEU A 172 18.28 12.61 0.08
N GLY A 173 17.76 11.66 0.87
CA GLY A 173 16.98 11.95 2.08
C GLY A 173 15.59 12.56 1.85
N PHE A 174 15.27 13.03 0.64
CA PHE A 174 13.96 13.56 0.28
C PHE A 174 13.07 12.53 -0.45
N ARG A 175 11.77 12.81 -0.52
CA ARG A 175 10.78 11.96 -1.23
C ARG A 175 10.89 12.15 -2.75
N SER A 176 11.11 11.06 -3.47
CA SER A 176 11.15 11.02 -4.94
C SER A 176 9.97 10.21 -5.49
N ILE A 177 9.84 10.12 -6.81
CA ILE A 177 8.90 9.20 -7.48
C ILE A 177 8.85 7.80 -6.84
N PHE A 178 9.98 7.24 -6.39
CA PHE A 178 10.01 5.92 -5.75
C PHE A 178 9.20 5.80 -4.45
N ASN A 179 8.86 6.90 -3.81
CA ASN A 179 8.01 6.91 -2.62
C ASN A 179 6.53 6.69 -2.95
N ILE A 180 6.10 6.95 -4.19
CA ILE A 180 4.73 6.69 -4.65
C ILE A 180 4.62 5.45 -5.55
N LEU A 181 5.75 4.87 -5.99
CA LEU A 181 5.73 3.68 -6.85
C LEU A 181 5.44 2.37 -6.10
N GLY A 182 5.85 2.24 -4.84
CA GLY A 182 5.70 0.98 -4.08
C GLY A 182 4.27 0.42 -4.05
N PRO A 183 3.25 1.24 -3.77
CA PRO A 183 1.86 0.78 -3.81
C PRO A 183 1.33 0.44 -5.20
N LEU A 184 2.02 0.83 -6.26
CA LEU A 184 1.60 0.58 -7.65
C LEU A 184 2.14 -0.74 -8.19
N THR A 185 3.00 -1.44 -7.43
CA THR A 185 3.81 -2.55 -7.95
C THR A 185 3.48 -3.91 -7.32
N ASN A 186 2.26 -4.08 -6.82
CA ASN A 186 1.79 -5.31 -6.18
C ASN A 186 2.19 -6.58 -6.97
N PRO A 187 3.05 -7.46 -6.41
CA PRO A 187 3.59 -8.62 -7.13
C PRO A 187 2.56 -9.71 -7.48
N ALA A 188 1.39 -9.72 -6.83
CA ALA A 188 0.30 -10.64 -7.12
C ALA A 188 -0.66 -10.12 -8.21
N GLY A 189 -0.44 -8.90 -8.71
CA GLY A 189 -1.29 -8.31 -9.75
C GLY A 189 -2.72 -8.11 -9.28
N ALA A 190 -2.92 -7.72 -8.01
CA ALA A 190 -4.23 -7.40 -7.48
C ALA A 190 -4.86 -6.25 -8.29
N PRO A 191 -6.02 -6.47 -8.94
CA PRO A 191 -6.67 -5.43 -9.73
C PRO A 191 -7.49 -4.48 -8.86
N ASN A 192 -7.78 -4.88 -7.62
CA ASN A 192 -8.51 -4.07 -6.66
C ASN A 192 -7.59 -3.59 -5.55
N GLN A 193 -7.83 -2.38 -5.02
CA GLN A 193 -6.90 -1.79 -4.07
C GLN A 193 -7.54 -0.71 -3.19
N LEU A 194 -7.24 -0.74 -1.89
CA LEU A 194 -7.31 0.43 -1.02
C LEU A 194 -5.90 1.03 -0.93
N LEU A 195 -5.74 2.24 -1.46
CA LEU A 195 -4.46 2.96 -1.53
C LEU A 195 -4.51 4.24 -0.70
N GLY A 196 -3.81 4.24 0.42
CA GLY A 196 -3.55 5.45 1.20
C GLY A 196 -2.48 6.35 0.60
N VAL A 197 -2.71 7.68 0.58
CA VAL A 197 -1.74 8.68 0.15
C VAL A 197 -1.55 9.80 1.17
N PHE A 198 -0.32 10.29 1.32
CA PHE A 198 0.01 11.35 2.28
C PHE A 198 -0.36 12.78 1.83
N HIS A 199 -0.86 12.95 0.59
CA HIS A 199 -1.18 14.25 0.02
C HIS A 199 -2.40 14.17 -0.89
N ILE A 200 -3.31 15.14 -0.75
CA ILE A 200 -4.61 15.11 -1.43
C ILE A 200 -4.51 15.05 -2.96
N ASP A 201 -3.55 15.76 -3.55
CA ASP A 201 -3.33 15.74 -5.02
C ASP A 201 -3.00 14.34 -5.55
N LEU A 202 -2.41 13.47 -4.72
CA LEU A 202 -2.08 12.10 -5.12
C LEU A 202 -3.32 11.23 -5.30
N CYS A 203 -4.49 11.58 -4.72
CA CYS A 203 -5.73 10.85 -4.95
C CYS A 203 -6.09 10.82 -6.44
N GLY A 204 -6.16 11.99 -7.05
CA GLY A 204 -6.47 12.12 -8.48
C GLY A 204 -5.34 11.60 -9.37
N ILE A 205 -4.08 11.81 -9.00
CA ILE A 205 -2.93 11.37 -9.82
C ILE A 205 -2.87 9.84 -9.84
N LEU A 206 -2.87 9.19 -8.68
CA LEU A 206 -2.66 7.74 -8.58
C LEU A 206 -3.88 6.94 -9.05
N SER A 207 -5.11 7.46 -8.93
CA SER A 207 -6.28 6.80 -9.53
C SER A 207 -6.19 6.75 -11.06
N ARG A 208 -5.69 7.81 -11.71
CA ARG A 208 -5.44 7.85 -13.16
C ARG A 208 -4.29 6.94 -13.57
N VAL A 209 -3.21 6.88 -12.78
CA VAL A 209 -2.10 5.94 -13.00
C VAL A 209 -2.59 4.50 -12.91
N LEU A 210 -3.34 4.15 -11.86
CA LEU A 210 -3.86 2.79 -11.66
C LEU A 210 -4.83 2.38 -12.78
N LYS A 211 -5.64 3.32 -13.29
CA LYS A 211 -6.46 3.08 -14.50
C LYS A 211 -5.60 2.73 -15.72
N GLN A 212 -4.51 3.46 -15.97
CA GLN A 212 -3.59 3.17 -17.08
C GLN A 212 -2.84 1.85 -16.88
N LEU A 213 -2.56 1.47 -15.63
CA LEU A 213 -1.94 0.20 -15.25
C LEU A 213 -2.91 -1.00 -15.23
N GLY A 214 -4.19 -0.79 -15.57
CA GLY A 214 -5.18 -1.86 -15.72
C GLY A 214 -5.92 -2.28 -14.44
N SER A 215 -5.90 -1.46 -13.38
CA SER A 215 -6.70 -1.73 -12.17
C SER A 215 -8.20 -1.64 -12.46
N LYS A 216 -9.01 -2.36 -11.66
CA LYS A 216 -10.46 -2.51 -11.83
C LYS A 216 -11.25 -1.69 -10.81
N HIS A 217 -11.07 -1.97 -9.52
CA HIS A 217 -11.78 -1.27 -8.44
C HIS A 217 -10.81 -0.76 -7.37
N VAL A 218 -10.56 0.55 -7.34
CA VAL A 218 -9.56 1.17 -6.47
C VAL A 218 -10.18 2.31 -5.69
N LEU A 219 -9.90 2.39 -4.39
CA LEU A 219 -10.09 3.59 -3.60
C LEU A 219 -8.73 4.20 -3.25
N VAL A 220 -8.42 5.36 -3.82
CA VAL A 220 -7.25 6.15 -3.38
C VAL A 220 -7.71 7.18 -2.35
N VAL A 221 -7.21 7.09 -1.13
CA VAL A 221 -7.71 7.84 0.03
C VAL A 221 -6.65 8.73 0.65
N CYS A 222 -7.04 9.94 1.05
CA CYS A 222 -6.22 10.87 1.84
C CYS A 222 -7.07 11.41 2.98
N GLY A 223 -6.79 10.98 4.20
CA GLY A 223 -7.41 11.52 5.40
C GLY A 223 -7.01 12.97 5.63
N GLU A 224 -7.93 13.76 6.19
CA GLU A 224 -7.65 15.12 6.65
C GLU A 224 -6.43 15.15 7.58
N GLY A 225 -5.57 16.15 7.40
CA GLY A 225 -4.25 16.19 8.05
C GLY A 225 -3.15 15.41 7.32
N GLY A 226 -3.45 14.79 6.17
CA GLY A 226 -2.45 14.10 5.34
C GLY A 226 -2.19 12.65 5.75
N LEU A 227 -3.13 12.03 6.49
CA LEU A 227 -3.07 10.61 6.86
C LEU A 227 -3.23 9.76 5.60
N ASP A 228 -2.35 8.79 5.39
CA ASP A 228 -2.45 7.84 4.28
C ASP A 228 -3.37 6.66 4.61
N GLU A 229 -4.52 6.95 5.21
CA GLU A 229 -5.60 6.03 5.56
C GLU A 229 -6.92 6.83 5.59
N ILE A 230 -8.07 6.15 5.71
CA ILE A 230 -9.33 6.82 6.09
C ILE A 230 -9.21 7.25 7.56
N THR A 231 -9.37 8.56 7.83
CA THR A 231 -9.15 9.15 9.16
C THR A 231 -10.40 9.14 10.04
N LEU A 232 -10.20 9.27 11.36
CA LEU A 232 -11.26 9.54 12.35
C LEU A 232 -11.46 11.02 12.66
N THR A 233 -10.55 11.90 12.24
CA THR A 233 -10.52 13.30 12.71
C THR A 233 -11.35 14.26 11.88
N GLY A 234 -11.93 13.80 10.77
CA GLY A 234 -12.66 14.66 9.86
C GLY A 234 -12.89 14.00 8.51
N LYS A 235 -12.73 14.75 7.43
CA LYS A 235 -12.99 14.24 6.08
C LYS A 235 -11.88 13.35 5.56
N THR A 236 -12.23 12.43 4.68
CA THR A 236 -11.27 11.71 3.84
C THR A 236 -11.63 11.97 2.39
N ARG A 237 -10.69 12.48 1.61
CA ARG A 237 -10.81 12.58 0.15
C ARG A 237 -10.65 11.18 -0.44
N VAL A 238 -11.57 10.78 -1.31
CA VAL A 238 -11.54 9.52 -2.02
C VAL A 238 -11.54 9.80 -3.52
N ALA A 239 -10.62 9.17 -4.25
CA ALA A 239 -10.70 9.00 -5.70
C ALA A 239 -10.95 7.51 -5.99
N GLU A 240 -12.18 7.19 -6.38
CA GLU A 240 -12.62 5.85 -6.71
C GLU A 240 -12.49 5.61 -8.22
N LEU A 241 -11.72 4.58 -8.59
CA LEU A 241 -11.77 3.98 -9.92
C LEU A 241 -12.70 2.76 -9.84
N LYS A 242 -13.79 2.74 -10.61
CA LYS A 242 -14.70 1.60 -10.71
C LYS A 242 -15.37 1.60 -12.07
N ASP A 243 -15.52 0.43 -12.68
CA ASP A 243 -16.13 0.26 -14.02
C ASP A 243 -15.51 1.17 -15.09
N GLY A 244 -14.21 1.46 -14.96
CA GLY A 244 -13.46 2.33 -15.87
C GLY A 244 -13.70 3.83 -15.67
N GLU A 245 -14.56 4.24 -14.73
CA GLU A 245 -14.79 5.64 -14.37
C GLU A 245 -14.03 6.03 -13.12
N ILE A 246 -13.58 7.29 -13.06
CA ILE A 246 -12.98 7.85 -11.84
C ILE A 246 -13.95 8.88 -11.27
N ARG A 247 -14.31 8.72 -9.99
CA ARG A 247 -15.15 9.65 -9.23
C ARG A 247 -14.40 10.11 -8.00
N GLU A 248 -14.48 11.41 -7.72
CA GLU A 248 -13.86 12.00 -6.53
C GLU A 248 -14.96 12.50 -5.58
N TYR A 249 -14.87 12.15 -4.31
CA TYR A 249 -15.83 12.55 -3.28
C TYR A 249 -15.17 12.57 -1.89
N ASP A 250 -15.85 13.15 -0.91
CA ASP A 250 -15.43 13.14 0.49
C ASP A 250 -16.32 12.21 1.30
N ILE A 251 -15.74 11.50 2.26
CA ILE A 251 -16.45 10.75 3.31
C ILE A 251 -16.03 11.25 4.69
N SER A 252 -16.83 10.98 5.71
CA SER A 252 -16.55 11.27 7.11
C SER A 252 -16.92 10.09 8.01
N PRO A 253 -16.29 9.94 9.20
CA PRO A 253 -16.67 8.90 10.16
C PRO A 253 -18.17 8.91 10.50
N ALA A 254 -18.78 10.10 10.58
CA ALA A 254 -20.18 10.29 10.91
C ALA A 254 -21.13 9.64 9.89
N ASP A 255 -20.73 9.52 8.62
CA ASP A 255 -21.52 8.84 7.58
C ASP A 255 -21.72 7.34 7.88
N PHE A 256 -20.89 6.79 8.78
CA PHE A 256 -20.92 5.40 9.20
C PHE A 256 -21.34 5.23 10.67
N GLY A 257 -21.84 6.29 11.31
CA GLY A 257 -22.21 6.27 12.73
C GLY A 257 -21.02 6.24 13.70
N ILE A 258 -19.80 6.54 13.20
CA ILE A 258 -18.58 6.61 14.01
C ILE A 258 -18.36 8.06 14.43
N GLU A 259 -18.03 8.26 15.70
CA GLU A 259 -17.75 9.58 16.26
C GLU A 259 -16.50 10.20 15.63
N ILE A 260 -16.60 11.46 15.23
CA ILE A 260 -15.44 12.24 14.76
C ILE A 260 -14.56 12.56 15.98
N ARG A 261 -13.32 12.06 15.96
CA ARG A 261 -12.32 12.27 17.02
C ARG A 261 -11.67 13.64 16.87
N ARG A 262 -11.22 14.22 17.99
CA ARG A 262 -10.47 15.49 17.97
C ARG A 262 -9.07 15.34 17.36
N ASP A 263 -8.41 14.23 17.67
CA ASP A 263 -7.05 13.90 17.26
C ASP A 263 -6.88 12.37 17.21
N LEU A 264 -5.66 11.92 16.88
CA LEU A 264 -5.29 10.51 16.79
C LEU A 264 -4.32 10.08 17.90
N ASP A 265 -4.22 10.82 19.00
CA ASP A 265 -3.20 10.56 20.03
C ASP A 265 -3.34 9.18 20.68
N GLU A 266 -4.58 8.69 20.84
CA GLU A 266 -4.89 7.37 21.40
C GLU A 266 -4.35 6.18 20.60
N ILE A 267 -4.03 6.39 19.31
CA ILE A 267 -3.61 5.35 18.38
C ILE A 267 -2.16 5.51 17.92
N LYS A 268 -1.43 6.49 18.46
CA LYS A 268 0.00 6.65 18.24
C LYS A 268 0.79 5.58 18.98
N VAL A 269 1.86 5.10 18.35
CA VAL A 269 2.76 4.08 18.90
C VAL A 269 4.21 4.45 18.61
N VAL A 270 5.13 4.05 19.49
CA VAL A 270 6.56 4.38 19.32
C VAL A 270 7.41 3.25 18.75
N ASN A 271 6.88 2.02 18.69
CA ASN A 271 7.59 0.85 18.15
C ASN A 271 6.63 -0.24 17.62
N ALA A 272 7.20 -1.31 17.06
CA ALA A 272 6.45 -2.44 16.49
C ALA A 272 5.71 -3.26 17.56
N GLN A 273 6.22 -3.34 18.79
CA GLN A 273 5.59 -4.07 19.89
C GLN A 273 4.28 -3.38 20.32
N GLU A 274 4.29 -2.07 20.53
CA GLU A 274 3.08 -1.29 20.83
C GLU A 274 2.08 -1.32 19.66
N SER A 275 2.58 -1.32 18.42
CA SER A 275 1.71 -1.49 17.25
C SER A 275 1.03 -2.85 17.24
N LEU A 276 1.71 -3.91 17.67
CA LEU A 276 1.15 -5.25 17.78
C LEU A 276 0.13 -5.33 18.92
N GLU A 277 0.42 -4.73 20.07
CA GLU A 277 -0.50 -4.65 21.20
C GLU A 277 -1.81 -3.95 20.80
N LYS A 278 -1.73 -2.81 20.11
CA LYS A 278 -2.92 -2.13 19.56
C LYS A 278 -3.68 -2.98 18.56
N MET A 279 -2.97 -3.69 17.68
CA MET A 279 -3.62 -4.64 16.77
C MET A 279 -4.36 -5.73 17.54
N ASP A 280 -3.77 -6.32 18.57
CA ASP A 280 -4.40 -7.38 19.37
C ASP A 280 -5.58 -6.86 20.21
N GLU A 281 -5.51 -5.64 20.71
CA GLU A 281 -6.66 -4.94 21.31
C GLU A 281 -7.83 -4.87 20.33
N VAL A 282 -7.59 -4.43 19.10
CA VAL A 282 -8.64 -4.33 18.07
C VAL A 282 -9.19 -5.72 17.71
N LEU A 283 -8.31 -6.68 17.42
CA LEU A 283 -8.72 -8.02 16.99
C LEU A 283 -9.43 -8.82 18.10
N SER A 284 -9.22 -8.46 19.37
CA SER A 284 -9.95 -9.02 20.52
C SER A 284 -11.29 -8.33 20.80
N GLY A 285 -11.67 -7.33 20.00
CA GLY A 285 -12.95 -6.64 20.10
C GLY A 285 -12.98 -5.44 21.03
N LYS A 286 -11.83 -4.98 21.56
CA LYS A 286 -11.78 -3.78 22.43
C LYS A 286 -12.29 -2.56 21.67
N HIS A 287 -13.30 -1.89 22.22
CA HIS A 287 -13.83 -0.65 21.67
C HIS A 287 -12.86 0.53 21.89
N GLY A 288 -12.87 1.49 20.96
CA GLY A 288 -12.06 2.71 21.01
C GLY A 288 -11.55 3.13 19.63
N ALA A 289 -10.81 4.24 19.56
CA ALA A 289 -10.35 4.84 18.31
C ALA A 289 -9.56 3.86 17.40
N ALA A 290 -8.76 2.96 17.99
CA ALA A 290 -8.02 1.95 17.22
C ALA A 290 -8.96 0.99 16.46
N ARG A 291 -10.08 0.60 17.08
CA ARG A 291 -11.08 -0.25 16.44
C ARG A 291 -11.83 0.53 15.37
N ASP A 292 -12.27 1.73 15.70
CA ASP A 292 -13.07 2.57 14.79
C ASP A 292 -12.34 2.85 13.46
N ILE A 293 -11.05 3.21 13.53
CA ILE A 293 -10.26 3.47 12.32
C ILE A 293 -10.03 2.21 11.48
N VAL A 294 -9.89 1.05 12.14
CA VAL A 294 -9.77 -0.25 11.44
C VAL A 294 -11.08 -0.64 10.78
N LEU A 295 -12.23 -0.36 11.40
CA LEU A 295 -13.54 -0.61 10.78
C LEU A 295 -13.69 0.16 9.47
N LEU A 296 -13.34 1.44 9.45
CA LEU A 296 -13.40 2.27 8.23
C LEU A 296 -12.49 1.75 7.12
N ASN A 297 -11.23 1.45 7.43
CA ASN A 297 -10.26 1.01 6.43
C ASN A 297 -10.52 -0.43 5.97
N ALA A 298 -10.94 -1.34 6.86
CA ALA A 298 -11.38 -2.69 6.48
C ALA A 298 -12.66 -2.66 5.62
N ALA A 299 -13.61 -1.77 5.93
CA ALA A 299 -14.81 -1.59 5.12
C ALA A 299 -14.49 -1.14 3.69
N ALA A 300 -13.56 -0.20 3.54
CA ALA A 300 -13.11 0.26 2.24
C ALA A 300 -12.36 -0.83 1.46
N ALA A 301 -11.55 -1.64 2.14
CA ALA A 301 -10.91 -2.80 1.51
C ALA A 301 -11.94 -3.87 1.06
N LEU A 302 -12.97 -4.14 1.87
CA LEU A 302 -14.06 -5.06 1.51
C LEU A 302 -14.85 -4.57 0.31
N TYR A 303 -15.16 -3.28 0.27
CA TYR A 303 -15.86 -2.66 -0.84
C TYR A 303 -15.02 -2.66 -2.12
N ALA A 304 -13.76 -2.22 -2.05
CA ALA A 304 -12.83 -2.26 -3.19
C ALA A 304 -12.62 -3.70 -3.69
N GLY A 305 -12.51 -4.68 -2.77
CA GLY A 305 -12.43 -6.10 -3.08
C GLY A 305 -13.73 -6.73 -3.57
N ASN A 306 -14.79 -5.96 -3.83
CA ASN A 306 -16.10 -6.42 -4.31
C ASN A 306 -16.78 -7.47 -3.42
N VAL A 307 -16.45 -7.50 -2.12
CA VAL A 307 -17.06 -8.43 -1.14
C VAL A 307 -18.42 -7.93 -0.68
N VAL A 308 -18.57 -6.60 -0.62
CA VAL A 308 -19.78 -5.90 -0.16
C VAL A 308 -20.16 -4.80 -1.16
N PRO A 309 -21.44 -4.44 -1.27
CA PRO A 309 -21.90 -3.48 -2.29
C PRO A 309 -21.70 -2.02 -1.88
N SER A 310 -21.40 -1.73 -0.61
CA SER A 310 -21.21 -0.36 -0.11
C SER A 310 -20.22 -0.30 1.06
N LEU A 311 -19.68 0.89 1.32
CA LEU A 311 -18.83 1.15 2.49
C LEU A 311 -19.58 0.88 3.80
N SER A 312 -20.87 1.26 3.91
CA SER A 312 -21.68 1.01 5.11
C SER A 312 -21.89 -0.48 5.38
N ASP A 313 -22.07 -1.30 4.34
CA ASP A 313 -22.12 -2.76 4.50
C ASP A 313 -20.76 -3.34 4.86
N GLY A 314 -19.68 -2.72 4.36
CA GLY A 314 -18.31 -3.03 4.76
C GLY A 314 -18.05 -2.82 6.25
N VAL A 315 -18.57 -1.73 6.84
CA VAL A 315 -18.42 -1.47 8.28
C VAL A 315 -19.10 -2.56 9.09
N LYS A 316 -20.35 -2.90 8.76
CA LYS A 316 -21.10 -3.99 9.43
C LYS A 316 -20.38 -5.34 9.32
N ALA A 317 -19.83 -5.65 8.14
CA ALA A 317 -19.09 -6.89 7.92
C ALA A 317 -17.77 -6.92 8.71
N ALA A 318 -17.05 -5.80 8.77
CA ALA A 318 -15.84 -5.65 9.57
C ALA A 318 -16.12 -5.79 11.07
N GLU A 319 -17.19 -5.17 11.58
CA GLU A 319 -17.65 -5.32 12.96
C GLU A 319 -17.94 -6.78 13.28
N ALA A 320 -18.75 -7.45 12.46
CA ALA A 320 -19.09 -8.85 12.65
C ALA A 320 -17.85 -9.76 12.64
N ALA A 321 -16.85 -9.49 11.79
CA ALA A 321 -15.62 -10.26 11.74
C ALA A 321 -14.74 -10.10 12.99
N ILE A 322 -14.70 -8.88 13.57
CA ILE A 322 -14.01 -8.62 14.83
C ILE A 322 -14.77 -9.26 16.00
N ASP A 323 -16.06 -8.97 16.14
CA ASP A 323 -16.87 -9.38 17.30
C ASP A 323 -17.07 -10.88 17.39
N SER A 324 -17.08 -11.58 16.25
CA SER A 324 -17.14 -13.04 16.24
C SER A 324 -15.79 -13.72 16.53
N GLY A 325 -14.71 -12.94 16.74
CA GLY A 325 -13.34 -13.45 16.92
C GLY A 325 -12.67 -14.01 15.66
N LYS A 326 -13.33 -13.93 14.49
CA LYS A 326 -12.79 -14.47 13.22
C LYS A 326 -11.56 -13.71 12.76
N ALA A 327 -11.52 -12.39 12.96
CA ALA A 327 -10.37 -11.56 12.61
C ALA A 327 -9.11 -11.98 13.38
N LYS A 328 -9.24 -12.24 14.69
CA LYS A 328 -8.14 -12.79 15.51
C LYS A 328 -7.72 -14.18 15.04
N ALA A 329 -8.68 -15.08 14.82
CA ALA A 329 -8.39 -16.43 14.32
C ALA A 329 -7.68 -16.40 12.96
N LYS A 330 -8.02 -15.44 12.09
CA LYS A 330 -7.39 -15.26 10.78
C LYS A 330 -5.93 -14.81 10.88
N LYS A 331 -5.60 -13.90 11.82
CA LYS A 331 -4.21 -13.56 12.14
C LYS A 331 -3.43 -14.81 12.56
N GLU A 332 -3.97 -15.59 13.49
CA GLU A 332 -3.30 -16.80 13.99
C GLU A 332 -3.13 -17.86 12.90
N GLU A 333 -4.12 -18.03 12.03
CA GLU A 333 -4.06 -18.92 10.87
C GLU A 333 -2.93 -18.54 9.90
N PHE A 334 -2.84 -17.24 9.55
CA PHE A 334 -1.76 -16.72 8.71
C PHE A 334 -0.39 -16.95 9.34
N VAL A 335 -0.22 -16.63 10.63
CA VAL A 335 1.04 -16.85 11.35
C VAL A 335 1.42 -18.34 11.33
N ARG A 336 0.50 -19.23 11.70
CA ARG A 336 0.72 -20.69 11.68
C ARG A 336 1.11 -21.20 10.30
N PHE A 337 0.50 -20.68 9.23
CA PHE A 337 0.85 -21.03 7.86
C PHE A 337 2.32 -20.67 7.56
N THR A 338 2.71 -19.41 7.81
CA THR A 338 4.09 -18.97 7.50
C THR A 338 5.15 -19.69 8.33
N GLN A 339 4.84 -20.07 9.56
CA GLN A 339 5.75 -20.79 10.46
C GLN A 339 6.13 -22.18 9.95
N GLN A 340 5.35 -22.79 9.04
CA GLN A 340 5.73 -24.04 8.37
C GLN A 340 7.02 -23.91 7.54
N PHE A 341 7.41 -22.67 7.21
CA PHE A 341 8.60 -22.34 6.43
C PHE A 341 9.70 -21.68 7.27
N ALA A 342 9.56 -21.65 8.60
CA ALA A 342 10.65 -21.21 9.46
C ALA A 342 11.86 -22.13 9.23
N LYS A 343 13.02 -21.54 8.95
CA LYS A 343 14.26 -22.31 8.89
C LYS A 343 14.66 -22.67 10.32
N GLU A 344 15.02 -23.93 10.54
CA GLU A 344 15.69 -24.39 11.78
C GLU A 344 16.99 -23.61 12.04
#